data_AF-A0A1F6M6V5-F1
#
_entry.id   AF-A0A1F6M6V5-F1
#
_cell.length_a   1.000
_cell.length_b   1.000
_cell.length_c   1.000
_cell.angle_alpha   90.00
_cell.angle_beta   90.00
_cell.angle_gamma   90.00
#
_symmetry.space_group_name_H-M   'P 1'
#
loop_
_entity.id
_entity.type
_entity.pdbx_description
1 polymer ?
#
loop_
_entity_poly.entity_id
_entity_poly.type
_entity_poly.pdbx_seq_one_letter_code
_entity_poly.pdbx_strand_id
1 'polypeptide(L)'
;MRKNQTFVWVLALFAFSLFLLAGSVWAATIAPLSVNDGHTRTSIRRVTLKIHAPKDFRLMKISNDEKFTDRSWEKVVQQKTWFLDYGSGSKKIYIKFRDSRGKESSVSHVNIYLTPPATFKSDFEINDGDETANTRSVELHFKLSSGIEKIQISNNSNFSDAESFTPEENLNWTLTSGTGKKTVFVKFIDVSNKIHTLSHSIDYTEPARYIPEESVIKGQSETLYYLGLDGKMHPFLDLATYHSWYKDFSKIVYVSDAKIQEYSIGSAVCLRAGTWLVKFSHSPRVYAVEPGCRLRPLRSETEAFIFYGDTWQRRIIELSDIQRNFYRVSDITPYEDSEDRDQDGVPTDMEDFYSSSDNRADTDRDGVSDYEEIYAWFSDPLKKDTNSNGVSDSQEVRKGLSPVSSQILTTLPEGSYTLPVGTLFQARGANKSSWYYQYAPDYAGSISESTFKSYNAPTTFISRTPFAFVLPRRSSFSSTDLKIHFTPNMYHGSVLRPL
;
A
#
# COMPACT_ATOMS: atom_id res chain seq x y z
N MET A 1 74.87 51.38 -66.57
CA MET A 1 75.97 50.76 -65.79
C MET A 1 75.87 51.20 -64.33
N ARG A 2 76.07 50.23 -63.44
CA ARG A 2 75.85 50.18 -61.98
C ARG A 2 76.02 51.49 -61.18
N LYS A 3 75.02 51.85 -60.36
CA LYS A 3 75.14 52.68 -59.15
C LYS A 3 75.18 51.72 -57.94
N ASN A 4 76.21 51.59 -57.12
CA ASN A 4 76.94 52.49 -56.21
C ASN A 4 76.14 52.96 -54.97
N GLN A 5 76.77 52.67 -53.81
CA GLN A 5 76.71 53.36 -52.49
C GLN A 5 75.57 52.95 -51.52
N THR A 6 75.75 52.81 -50.19
CA THR A 6 76.88 52.96 -49.23
C THR A 6 76.45 52.36 -47.87
N PHE A 7 77.45 52.01 -47.07
CA PHE A 7 77.50 51.76 -45.61
C PHE A 7 76.51 52.52 -44.69
N VAL A 8 76.14 51.92 -43.55
CA VAL A 8 76.33 52.41 -42.14
C VAL A 8 75.55 51.52 -41.13
N TRP A 9 76.14 51.32 -39.95
CA TRP A 9 75.64 50.56 -38.78
C TRP A 9 74.54 51.27 -37.96
N VAL A 10 73.75 50.50 -37.18
CA VAL A 10 73.42 50.66 -35.73
C VAL A 10 72.01 50.10 -35.37
N LEU A 11 71.96 49.38 -34.23
CA LEU A 11 70.81 48.77 -33.54
C LEU A 11 69.64 49.72 -33.19
N ALA A 12 68.40 49.21 -33.26
CA ALA A 12 67.30 49.51 -32.32
C ALA A 12 66.10 48.53 -32.41
N LEU A 13 65.91 47.75 -31.34
CA LEU A 13 64.70 47.39 -30.57
C LEU A 13 63.26 47.35 -31.19
N PHE A 14 62.57 46.28 -30.77
CA PHE A 14 61.12 46.08 -30.55
C PHE A 14 60.14 46.00 -31.74
N ALA A 15 59.71 44.76 -32.05
CA ALA A 15 58.31 44.48 -32.37
C ALA A 15 57.94 43.08 -31.84
N PHE A 16 56.99 43.08 -30.92
CA PHE A 16 56.40 41.95 -30.21
C PHE A 16 55.57 41.12 -31.20
N SER A 17 55.97 39.88 -31.52
CA SER A 17 55.06 38.88 -32.10
C SER A 17 54.87 37.73 -31.11
N LEU A 18 53.84 37.91 -30.27
CA LEU A 18 53.32 36.87 -29.42
C LEU A 18 52.57 35.88 -30.32
N PHE A 19 53.26 34.82 -30.77
CA PHE A 19 52.62 33.70 -31.45
C PHE A 19 51.88 32.87 -30.40
N LEU A 20 50.61 33.19 -30.16
CA LEU A 20 49.68 32.38 -29.36
C LEU A 20 49.40 31.08 -30.11
N LEU A 21 50.20 30.04 -29.84
CA LEU A 21 49.80 28.65 -30.01
C LEU A 21 48.72 28.36 -28.95
N ALA A 22 47.47 28.67 -29.29
CA ALA A 22 46.32 28.15 -28.55
C ALA A 22 46.25 26.64 -28.79
N GLY A 23 46.94 25.87 -27.94
CA GLY A 23 46.64 24.46 -27.77
C GLY A 23 45.22 24.34 -27.25
N SER A 24 44.28 24.00 -28.13
CA SER A 24 42.94 23.62 -27.73
C SER A 24 43.02 22.34 -26.90
N VAL A 25 43.04 22.50 -25.58
CA VAL A 25 42.75 21.42 -24.64
C VAL A 25 41.28 21.09 -24.83
N TRP A 26 41.00 20.03 -25.58
CA TRP A 26 39.66 19.45 -25.60
C TRP A 26 39.42 18.87 -24.21
N ALA A 27 38.67 19.59 -23.38
CA ALA A 27 38.11 19.00 -22.17
C ALA A 27 37.22 17.84 -22.64
N ALA A 28 37.55 16.60 -22.24
CA ALA A 28 36.71 15.45 -22.53
C ALA A 28 35.30 15.74 -22.01
N THR A 29 34.32 15.79 -22.91
CA THR A 29 32.92 15.97 -22.54
C THR A 29 32.49 14.79 -21.70
N ILE A 30 32.27 15.01 -20.40
CA ILE A 30 31.80 13.98 -19.47
C ILE A 30 30.39 13.58 -19.91
N ALA A 31 30.17 12.28 -20.14
CA ALA A 31 28.85 11.78 -20.50
C ALA A 31 27.86 12.09 -19.35
N PRO A 32 26.67 12.62 -19.65
CA PRO A 32 25.72 13.05 -18.63
C PRO A 32 25.15 11.88 -17.80
N LEU A 33 25.32 10.65 -18.26
CA LEU A 33 24.84 9.43 -17.61
C LEU A 33 25.80 8.27 -17.88
N SER A 34 26.17 7.53 -16.83
CA SER A 34 26.81 6.22 -16.95
C SER A 34 26.16 5.21 -16.00
N VAL A 35 26.28 3.92 -16.31
CA VAL A 35 25.64 2.81 -15.59
C VAL A 35 26.69 1.82 -15.11
N ASN A 36 26.58 1.35 -13.86
CA ASN A 36 27.48 0.39 -13.23
C ASN A 36 28.96 0.68 -13.50
N ASP A 37 29.39 1.92 -13.29
CA ASP A 37 30.79 2.34 -13.50
C ASP A 37 31.33 2.12 -14.92
N GLY A 38 30.45 2.13 -15.93
CA GLY A 38 30.82 1.93 -17.33
C GLY A 38 30.79 0.48 -17.78
N HIS A 39 30.30 -0.44 -16.94
CA HIS A 39 30.10 -1.83 -17.34
C HIS A 39 29.07 -1.94 -18.47
N THR A 40 29.38 -2.75 -19.48
CA THR A 40 28.52 -2.95 -20.65
C THR A 40 27.46 -4.04 -20.46
N ARG A 41 27.54 -4.83 -19.38
CA ARG A 41 26.65 -5.96 -19.10
C ARG A 41 26.26 -6.01 -17.62
N THR A 42 25.07 -6.53 -17.34
CA THR A 42 24.58 -6.88 -15.99
C THR A 42 23.74 -8.16 -16.06
N SER A 43 23.66 -8.88 -14.95
CA SER A 43 22.73 -10.02 -14.78
C SER A 43 21.49 -9.68 -13.98
N ILE A 44 21.43 -8.49 -13.38
CA ILE A 44 20.30 -8.02 -12.57
C ILE A 44 19.76 -6.68 -13.12
N ARG A 45 18.46 -6.44 -12.97
CA ARG A 45 17.81 -5.18 -13.37
C ARG A 45 18.14 -4.01 -12.48
N ARG A 46 18.52 -4.25 -11.23
CA ARG A 46 18.95 -3.20 -10.30
C ARG A 46 20.36 -2.77 -10.67
N VAL A 47 20.50 -1.56 -11.19
CA VAL A 47 21.77 -0.95 -11.60
C VAL A 47 22.00 0.36 -10.86
N THR A 48 23.25 0.80 -10.82
CA THR A 48 23.63 2.10 -10.26
C THR A 48 23.93 3.06 -11.39
N LEU A 49 23.26 4.21 -11.41
CA LEU A 49 23.50 5.30 -12.34
C LEU A 49 24.44 6.32 -11.69
N LYS A 50 25.40 6.80 -12.47
CA LYS A 50 26.21 7.99 -12.18
C LYS A 50 25.77 9.10 -13.12
N ILE A 51 25.37 10.23 -12.56
CA ILE A 51 24.69 11.31 -13.27
C ILE A 51 25.57 12.56 -13.20
N HIS A 52 25.86 13.14 -14.36
CA HIS A 52 26.63 14.36 -14.51
C HIS A 52 25.77 15.41 -15.20
N ALA A 53 24.99 16.16 -14.41
CA ALA A 53 24.14 17.21 -14.94
C ALA A 53 24.98 18.36 -15.52
N PRO A 54 24.58 18.95 -16.67
CA PRO A 54 25.21 20.15 -17.18
C PRO A 54 25.04 21.32 -16.21
N LYS A 55 25.92 22.32 -16.33
CA LYS A 55 25.89 23.54 -15.49
C LYS A 55 24.50 24.19 -15.55
N ASP A 56 24.03 24.71 -14.41
CA ASP A 56 22.74 25.41 -14.24
C ASP A 56 21.46 24.56 -14.30
N PHE A 57 21.53 23.29 -14.69
CA PHE A 57 20.41 22.36 -14.54
C PHE A 57 20.26 21.91 -13.08
N ARG A 58 19.02 21.80 -12.61
CA ARG A 58 18.70 21.48 -11.21
C ARG A 58 17.69 20.34 -11.07
N LEU A 59 16.90 20.11 -12.11
CA LEU A 59 15.94 19.01 -12.19
C LEU A 59 16.36 18.00 -13.26
N MET A 60 15.98 16.75 -13.06
CA MET A 60 16.13 15.66 -14.00
C MET A 60 14.86 14.81 -14.06
N LYS A 61 14.72 14.01 -15.10
CA LYS A 61 13.81 12.86 -15.12
C LYS A 61 14.49 11.70 -15.80
N ILE A 62 14.32 10.50 -15.26
CA ILE A 62 14.94 9.26 -15.74
C ILE A 62 13.83 8.28 -16.14
N SER A 63 14.04 7.52 -17.20
CA SER A 63 13.06 6.57 -17.73
C SER A 63 13.71 5.43 -18.52
N ASN A 64 13.04 4.28 -18.61
CA ASN A 64 13.36 3.26 -19.60
C ASN A 64 12.67 3.54 -20.96
N ASP A 65 11.67 4.44 -20.96
CA ASP A 65 10.98 4.94 -22.15
C ASP A 65 11.41 6.38 -22.47
N GLU A 66 11.82 6.60 -23.72
CA GLU A 66 12.27 7.89 -24.26
C GLU A 66 11.23 9.02 -24.15
N LYS A 67 9.94 8.67 -24.10
CA LYS A 67 8.85 9.66 -24.03
C LYS A 67 8.62 10.23 -22.65
N PHE A 68 9.10 9.56 -21.59
CA PHE A 68 8.88 9.95 -20.20
C PHE A 68 7.39 10.12 -19.83
N THR A 69 6.52 9.31 -20.44
CA THR A 69 5.04 9.48 -20.44
C THR A 69 4.43 9.54 -19.03
N ASP A 70 5.07 8.89 -18.05
CA ASP A 70 4.65 8.86 -16.63
C ASP A 70 5.78 9.30 -15.67
N ARG A 71 6.64 10.23 -16.10
CA ARG A 71 7.80 10.67 -15.31
C ARG A 71 7.75 12.15 -14.97
N SER A 72 7.70 12.38 -13.67
CA SER A 72 7.87 13.66 -13.03
C SER A 72 9.31 14.14 -13.01
N TRP A 73 9.47 15.47 -12.96
CA TRP A 73 10.77 16.09 -12.70
C TRP A 73 11.14 15.92 -11.23
N GLU A 74 12.40 15.59 -10.97
CA GLU A 74 12.98 15.41 -9.64
C GLU A 74 14.32 16.15 -9.53
N LYS A 75 14.80 16.44 -8.32
CA LYS A 75 16.11 17.10 -8.14
C LYS A 75 17.26 16.25 -8.67
N VAL A 76 18.24 16.90 -9.28
CA VAL A 76 19.48 16.24 -9.74
C VAL A 76 20.26 15.69 -8.55
N VAL A 77 20.62 14.40 -8.62
CA VAL A 77 21.58 13.73 -7.71
C VAL A 77 22.75 13.15 -8.50
N GLN A 78 23.90 12.91 -7.85
CA GLN A 78 25.11 12.38 -8.53
C GLN A 78 25.06 10.87 -8.77
N GLN A 79 24.31 10.13 -7.94
CA GLN A 79 24.11 8.69 -8.08
C GLN A 79 22.67 8.31 -7.78
N LYS A 80 22.16 7.32 -8.49
CA LYS A 80 20.80 6.81 -8.29
C LYS A 80 20.70 5.32 -8.60
N THR A 81 20.01 4.57 -7.74
CA THR A 81 19.59 3.20 -8.06
C THR A 81 18.47 3.23 -9.08
N TRP A 82 18.59 2.43 -10.13
CA TRP A 82 17.62 2.36 -11.20
C TRP A 82 17.28 0.90 -11.55
N PHE A 83 16.05 0.66 -11.98
CA PHE A 83 15.58 -0.65 -12.39
C PHE A 83 15.31 -0.67 -13.90
N LEU A 84 16.02 -1.55 -14.60
CA LEU A 84 15.80 -1.81 -16.02
C LEU A 84 14.41 -2.43 -16.25
N ASP A 85 13.91 -2.33 -17.48
CA ASP A 85 12.73 -3.09 -17.91
C ASP A 85 13.02 -4.60 -17.95
N TYR A 86 11.96 -5.39 -17.80
CA TYR A 86 11.98 -6.85 -17.86
C TYR A 86 12.50 -7.39 -19.20
N GLY A 87 12.96 -8.65 -19.18
CA GLY A 87 13.46 -9.37 -20.35
C GLY A 87 14.93 -9.10 -20.65
N SER A 88 15.62 -10.02 -21.33
CA SER A 88 17.05 -9.89 -21.62
C SER A 88 17.33 -9.02 -22.84
N GLY A 89 18.61 -8.72 -23.07
CA GLY A 89 19.09 -7.95 -24.22
C GLY A 89 19.49 -6.52 -23.87
N SER A 90 19.60 -5.68 -24.90
CA SER A 90 20.01 -4.29 -24.77
C SER A 90 18.94 -3.45 -24.07
N LYS A 91 19.29 -2.82 -22.95
CA LYS A 91 18.43 -1.92 -22.18
C LYS A 91 18.93 -0.49 -22.32
N LYS A 92 17.99 0.44 -22.52
CA LYS A 92 18.26 1.86 -22.60
C LYS A 92 17.71 2.56 -21.37
N ILE A 93 18.49 3.49 -20.85
CA ILE A 93 18.07 4.36 -19.76
C ILE A 93 18.21 5.78 -20.27
N TYR A 94 17.10 6.50 -20.31
CA TYR A 94 16.99 7.86 -20.81
C TYR A 94 17.02 8.83 -19.63
N ILE A 95 17.67 9.97 -19.82
CA ILE A 95 17.67 11.08 -18.88
C ILE A 95 17.44 12.40 -19.63
N LYS A 96 16.67 13.29 -19.01
CA LYS A 96 16.50 14.68 -19.45
C LYS A 96 16.68 15.60 -18.26
N PHE A 97 17.21 16.80 -18.47
CA PHE A 97 17.41 17.81 -17.43
C PHE A 97 16.54 19.05 -17.68
N ARG A 98 16.19 19.77 -16.61
CA ARG A 98 15.53 21.09 -16.67
C ARG A 98 16.22 22.08 -15.71
N ASP A 99 16.41 23.32 -16.17
CA ASP A 99 16.97 24.41 -15.36
C ASP A 99 15.88 25.17 -14.57
N SER A 100 16.29 26.10 -13.71
CA SER A 100 15.35 26.89 -12.89
C SER A 100 14.47 27.87 -13.67
N ARG A 101 14.73 28.04 -14.98
CA ARG A 101 13.95 28.91 -15.89
C ARG A 101 13.03 28.09 -16.79
N GLY A 102 12.92 26.78 -16.56
CA GLY A 102 12.10 25.87 -17.34
C GLY A 102 12.73 25.39 -18.65
N LYS A 103 13.99 25.74 -18.94
CA LYS A 103 14.68 25.28 -20.15
C LYS A 103 15.08 23.82 -19.98
N GLU A 104 14.78 23.01 -20.99
CA GLU A 104 15.07 21.58 -20.99
C GLU A 104 16.29 21.22 -21.84
N SER A 105 17.02 20.18 -21.44
CA SER A 105 18.09 19.59 -22.25
C SER A 105 17.54 18.72 -23.38
N SER A 106 18.39 18.36 -24.34
CA SER A 106 18.12 17.19 -25.18
C SER A 106 18.05 15.91 -24.33
N VAL A 107 17.32 14.91 -24.81
CA VAL A 107 17.28 13.60 -24.18
C VAL A 107 18.64 12.92 -24.39
N SER A 108 19.25 12.47 -23.30
CA SER A 108 20.44 11.63 -23.33
C SER A 108 20.10 10.20 -22.89
N HIS A 109 20.94 9.23 -23.22
CA HIS A 109 20.74 7.85 -22.82
C HIS A 109 22.04 7.08 -22.61
N VAL A 110 21.97 5.99 -21.86
CA VAL A 110 23.01 4.98 -21.73
C VAL A 110 22.45 3.59 -22.03
N ASN A 111 23.27 2.72 -22.60
CA ASN A 111 22.90 1.34 -22.90
C ASN A 111 23.61 0.37 -21.96
N ILE A 112 22.93 -0.68 -21.53
CA ILE A 112 23.52 -1.82 -20.82
C ILE A 112 22.89 -3.12 -21.32
N TYR A 113 23.67 -4.18 -21.47
CA TYR A 113 23.16 -5.48 -21.91
C TYR A 113 22.79 -6.36 -20.70
N LEU A 114 21.51 -6.65 -20.53
CA LEU A 114 21.00 -7.54 -19.48
C LEU A 114 21.05 -9.00 -19.97
N THR A 115 21.81 -9.84 -19.29
CA THR A 115 22.00 -11.26 -19.65
C THR A 115 21.97 -12.14 -18.40
N PRO A 116 21.30 -13.31 -18.43
CA PRO A 116 21.35 -14.22 -17.30
C PRO A 116 22.77 -14.80 -17.14
N PRO A 117 23.11 -15.35 -15.95
CA PRO A 117 24.36 -16.09 -15.77
C PRO A 117 24.45 -17.29 -16.72
N ALA A 118 25.67 -17.66 -17.09
CA ALA A 118 25.91 -18.77 -18.02
C ALA A 118 25.49 -20.15 -17.45
N THR A 119 25.53 -20.32 -16.13
CA THR A 119 25.13 -21.55 -15.45
C THR A 119 24.11 -21.26 -14.37
N PHE A 120 23.08 -22.09 -14.31
CA PHE A 120 22.11 -22.07 -13.22
C PHE A 120 22.76 -22.67 -11.97
N LYS A 121 22.74 -21.91 -10.87
CA LYS A 121 23.37 -22.28 -9.60
C LYS A 121 22.41 -22.18 -8.42
N SER A 122 21.13 -21.97 -8.67
CA SER A 122 20.18 -21.79 -7.57
C SER A 122 19.73 -23.14 -7.04
N ASP A 123 19.39 -23.18 -5.76
CA ASP A 123 18.84 -24.35 -5.07
C ASP A 123 17.90 -23.88 -3.94
N PHE A 124 17.22 -24.82 -3.29
CA PHE A 124 16.46 -24.56 -2.06
C PHE A 124 16.46 -25.74 -1.10
N GLU A 125 16.21 -25.50 0.17
CA GLU A 125 16.04 -26.51 1.20
C GLU A 125 14.68 -26.29 1.90
N ILE A 126 14.05 -27.37 2.38
CA ILE A 126 12.81 -27.31 3.16
C ILE A 126 13.19 -27.44 4.63
N ASN A 127 12.82 -26.48 5.48
CA ASN A 127 13.15 -26.44 6.91
C ASN A 127 14.64 -26.72 7.17
N ASP A 128 15.55 -25.95 6.57
CA ASP A 128 17.01 -26.15 6.73
C ASP A 128 17.51 -27.57 6.40
N GLY A 129 16.75 -28.34 5.59
CA GLY A 129 17.10 -29.71 5.20
C GLY A 129 16.59 -30.81 6.15
N ASP A 130 15.63 -30.50 7.03
CA ASP A 130 14.98 -31.49 7.89
C ASP A 130 14.35 -32.65 7.11
N GLU A 131 14.49 -33.87 7.63
CA GLU A 131 13.90 -35.08 7.01
C GLU A 131 12.38 -35.16 7.21
N THR A 132 11.87 -34.58 8.31
CA THR A 132 10.48 -34.70 8.73
C THR A 132 9.87 -33.38 9.14
N ALA A 133 8.57 -33.22 8.91
CA ALA A 133 7.78 -32.10 9.42
C ALA A 133 6.56 -32.59 10.19
N ASN A 134 6.19 -31.88 11.25
CA ASN A 134 4.96 -32.09 12.02
C ASN A 134 3.92 -30.96 11.79
N THR A 135 4.23 -30.02 10.91
CA THR A 135 3.37 -28.92 10.46
C THR A 135 3.38 -28.87 8.94
N ARG A 136 2.27 -28.43 8.34
CA ARG A 136 2.21 -28.18 6.89
C ARG A 136 2.89 -26.89 6.48
N SER A 137 3.10 -25.96 7.41
CA SER A 137 3.87 -24.74 7.15
C SER A 137 5.35 -25.04 7.25
N VAL A 138 6.04 -24.98 6.12
CA VAL A 138 7.49 -25.14 6.04
C VAL A 138 8.13 -23.84 5.59
N GLU A 139 9.38 -23.63 5.99
CA GLU A 139 10.19 -22.55 5.46
C GLU A 139 11.05 -23.09 4.32
N LEU A 140 11.07 -22.37 3.19
CA LEU A 140 11.90 -22.68 2.04
C LEU A 140 13.07 -21.71 2.04
N HIS A 141 14.27 -22.24 2.20
CA HIS A 141 15.51 -21.46 2.21
C HIS A 141 16.18 -21.59 0.85
N PHE A 142 16.29 -20.47 0.14
CA PHE A 142 16.80 -20.41 -1.22
C PHE A 142 18.26 -19.96 -1.26
N LYS A 143 19.07 -20.71 -2.02
CA LYS A 143 20.37 -20.26 -2.50
C LYS A 143 20.17 -19.65 -3.89
N LEU A 144 20.02 -18.33 -3.99
CA LEU A 144 19.68 -17.67 -5.26
C LEU A 144 20.90 -17.20 -6.05
N SER A 145 20.93 -17.51 -7.35
CA SER A 145 21.90 -16.92 -8.29
C SER A 145 21.42 -15.56 -8.81
N SER A 146 22.35 -14.65 -9.12
CA SER A 146 22.02 -13.34 -9.73
C SER A 146 21.20 -13.53 -11.02
N GLY A 147 20.18 -12.73 -11.25
CA GLY A 147 19.40 -12.76 -12.50
C GLY A 147 18.22 -13.73 -12.52
N ILE A 148 17.88 -14.33 -11.38
CA ILE A 148 16.51 -14.82 -11.14
C ILE A 148 15.61 -13.59 -10.95
N GLU A 149 14.49 -13.55 -11.69
CA GLU A 149 13.52 -12.45 -11.61
C GLU A 149 12.23 -12.86 -10.92
N LYS A 150 11.89 -14.15 -10.98
CA LYS A 150 10.65 -14.68 -10.45
C LYS A 150 10.84 -16.12 -9.99
N ILE A 151 10.19 -16.45 -8.89
CA ILE A 151 10.09 -17.81 -8.38
C ILE A 151 8.61 -18.21 -8.49
N GLN A 152 8.32 -19.43 -8.92
CA GLN A 152 7.01 -20.04 -8.76
C GLN A 152 7.11 -21.30 -7.94
N ILE A 153 6.27 -21.44 -6.92
CA ILE A 153 6.29 -22.55 -5.96
C ILE A 153 4.96 -23.28 -6.05
N SER A 154 4.99 -24.61 -5.96
CA SER A 154 3.84 -25.47 -6.20
C SER A 154 3.97 -26.78 -5.42
N ASN A 155 2.86 -27.34 -4.94
CA ASN A 155 2.85 -28.72 -4.44
C ASN A 155 2.59 -29.74 -5.55
N ASN A 156 2.12 -29.31 -6.73
CA ASN A 156 1.88 -30.19 -7.87
C ASN A 156 2.97 -30.03 -8.93
N SER A 157 3.43 -31.15 -9.49
CA SER A 157 4.49 -31.16 -10.52
C SER A 157 4.09 -30.48 -11.83
N ASN A 158 2.79 -30.36 -12.09
CA ASN A 158 2.22 -29.64 -13.23
C ASN A 158 2.04 -28.14 -12.96
N PHE A 159 2.35 -27.66 -11.74
CA PHE A 159 2.19 -26.26 -11.34
C PHE A 159 0.74 -25.76 -11.37
N SER A 160 -0.26 -26.62 -11.15
CA SER A 160 -1.69 -26.24 -11.14
C SER A 160 -2.08 -25.32 -9.97
N ASP A 161 -1.37 -25.40 -8.85
CA ASP A 161 -1.53 -24.59 -7.64
C ASP A 161 -0.38 -23.58 -7.49
N ALA A 162 0.30 -23.23 -8.58
CA ALA A 162 1.52 -22.45 -8.49
C ALA A 162 1.28 -21.01 -8.05
N GLU A 163 1.97 -20.59 -7.01
CA GLU A 163 2.03 -19.20 -6.56
C GLU A 163 3.32 -18.55 -7.05
N SER A 164 3.30 -17.22 -7.22
CA SER A 164 4.40 -16.45 -7.80
C SER A 164 4.99 -15.49 -6.78
N PHE A 165 6.31 -15.54 -6.60
CA PHE A 165 7.03 -14.76 -5.62
C PHE A 165 8.13 -13.93 -6.26
N THR A 166 8.43 -12.78 -5.65
CA THR A 166 9.69 -12.09 -5.84
C THR A 166 10.81 -12.91 -5.21
N PRO A 167 12.02 -12.96 -5.80
CA PRO A 167 13.11 -13.76 -5.25
C PRO A 167 13.53 -13.25 -3.86
N GLU A 168 13.37 -14.10 -2.85
CA GLU A 168 13.73 -13.88 -1.45
C GLU A 168 14.52 -15.09 -0.95
N GLU A 169 15.41 -14.88 0.04
CA GLU A 169 16.22 -15.96 0.60
C GLU A 169 15.37 -16.94 1.40
N ASN A 170 14.27 -16.49 2.01
CA ASN A 170 13.37 -17.35 2.79
C ASN A 170 11.93 -17.06 2.40
N LEU A 171 11.14 -18.10 2.14
CA LEU A 171 9.70 -18.01 1.92
C LEU A 171 8.97 -19.08 2.72
N ASN A 172 7.84 -18.72 3.34
CA ASN A 172 6.96 -19.73 3.93
C ASN A 172 6.12 -20.39 2.84
N TRP A 173 5.94 -21.71 2.94
CA TRP A 173 5.14 -22.50 2.01
C TRP A 173 4.28 -23.52 2.76
N THR A 174 3.08 -23.77 2.26
CA THR A 174 2.15 -24.72 2.88
C THR A 174 2.05 -26.00 2.05
N LEU A 175 2.42 -27.12 2.66
CA LEU A 175 2.32 -28.47 2.08
C LEU A 175 0.85 -28.91 1.91
N THR A 176 0.61 -29.92 1.08
CA THR A 176 -0.73 -30.54 0.96
C THR A 176 -1.12 -31.31 2.24
N SER A 177 -2.42 -31.45 2.49
CA SER A 177 -2.97 -32.14 3.67
C SER A 177 -2.67 -33.65 3.70
N GLY A 178 -2.77 -34.27 4.88
CA GLY A 178 -2.64 -35.71 5.09
C GLY A 178 -1.18 -36.18 5.24
N THR A 179 -0.95 -37.13 6.16
CA THR A 179 0.36 -37.75 6.40
C THR A 179 0.96 -38.37 5.13
N GLY A 180 2.27 -38.21 4.95
CA GLY A 180 3.06 -38.85 3.91
C GLY A 180 4.14 -37.94 3.34
N LYS A 181 4.86 -38.46 2.35
CA LYS A 181 5.90 -37.71 1.64
C LYS A 181 5.29 -36.55 0.86
N LYS A 182 5.74 -35.33 1.16
CA LYS A 182 5.32 -34.09 0.48
C LYS A 182 6.45 -33.61 -0.41
N THR A 183 6.12 -33.14 -1.60
CA THR A 183 7.10 -32.62 -2.57
C THR A 183 6.75 -31.20 -2.93
N VAL A 184 7.72 -30.30 -2.79
CA VAL A 184 7.62 -28.91 -3.23
C VAL A 184 8.38 -28.78 -4.54
N PHE A 185 7.74 -28.18 -5.54
CA PHE A 185 8.31 -27.88 -6.85
C PHE A 185 8.52 -26.38 -6.97
N VAL A 186 9.72 -25.99 -7.43
CA VAL A 186 10.08 -24.58 -7.61
C VAL A 186 10.57 -24.34 -9.04
N LYS A 187 9.95 -23.39 -9.73
CA LYS A 187 10.44 -22.81 -10.98
C LYS A 187 11.18 -21.51 -10.69
N PHE A 188 12.46 -21.48 -11.03
CA PHE A 188 13.26 -20.27 -11.10
C PHE A 188 13.20 -19.73 -12.53
N ILE A 189 12.74 -18.50 -12.68
CA ILE A 189 12.60 -17.83 -13.97
C ILE A 189 13.63 -16.71 -14.02
N ASP A 190 14.53 -16.80 -15.00
CA ASP A 190 15.60 -15.81 -15.17
C ASP A 190 15.19 -14.59 -16.00
N VAL A 191 16.10 -13.62 -16.14
CA VAL A 191 15.89 -12.39 -16.94
C VAL A 191 15.58 -12.66 -18.43
N SER A 192 15.79 -13.87 -18.96
CA SER A 192 15.42 -14.27 -20.32
C SER A 192 14.14 -15.09 -20.38
N ASN A 193 13.38 -15.15 -19.28
CA ASN A 193 12.23 -16.04 -19.08
C ASN A 193 12.57 -17.54 -19.20
N LYS A 194 13.84 -17.91 -19.07
CA LYS A 194 14.23 -19.32 -19.06
C LYS A 194 13.83 -19.93 -17.71
N ILE A 195 13.23 -21.11 -17.77
CA ILE A 195 12.68 -21.81 -16.61
C ILE A 195 13.65 -22.91 -16.19
N HIS A 196 14.04 -22.89 -14.92
CA HIS A 196 14.76 -23.96 -14.23
C HIS A 196 13.86 -24.52 -13.14
N THR A 197 13.55 -25.82 -13.18
CA THR A 197 12.66 -26.46 -12.19
C THR A 197 13.47 -27.36 -11.28
N LEU A 198 13.30 -27.18 -9.97
CA LEU A 198 13.82 -28.05 -8.92
C LEU A 198 12.67 -28.57 -8.06
N SER A 199 12.93 -29.65 -7.32
CA SER A 199 11.99 -30.16 -6.34
C SER A 199 12.70 -30.85 -5.19
N HIS A 200 12.19 -30.65 -3.99
CA HIS A 200 12.63 -31.33 -2.78
C HIS A 200 11.42 -31.92 -2.05
N SER A 201 11.66 -32.92 -1.20
CA SER A 201 10.61 -33.59 -0.46
C SER A 201 10.91 -33.65 1.03
N ILE A 202 9.84 -33.70 1.83
CA ILE A 202 9.89 -33.87 3.28
C ILE A 202 8.80 -34.86 3.72
N ASP A 203 9.08 -35.68 4.73
CA ASP A 203 8.08 -36.60 5.26
C ASP A 203 7.21 -35.89 6.32
N TYR A 204 5.97 -35.58 5.95
CA TYR A 204 5.03 -34.90 6.83
C TYR A 204 4.21 -35.91 7.63
N THR A 205 4.22 -35.77 8.96
CA THR A 205 3.33 -36.53 9.86
C THR A 205 2.28 -35.60 10.42
N GLU A 206 1.02 -35.86 10.07
CA GLU A 206 -0.11 -35.11 10.58
C GLU A 206 -0.28 -35.34 12.09
N PRO A 207 -0.38 -34.28 12.92
CA PRO A 207 -0.54 -34.41 14.37
C PRO A 207 -1.81 -35.17 14.77
N ALA A 208 -1.78 -35.85 15.92
CA ALA A 208 -2.96 -36.50 16.47
C ALA A 208 -4.10 -35.48 16.69
N ARG A 209 -5.34 -35.84 16.29
CA ARG A 209 -6.51 -34.95 16.32
C ARG A 209 -6.26 -33.65 15.56
N TYR A 210 -5.73 -33.78 14.34
CA TYR A 210 -5.44 -32.67 13.46
C TYR A 210 -6.65 -31.76 13.27
N ILE A 211 -6.37 -30.46 13.37
CA ILE A 211 -7.32 -29.41 13.06
C ILE A 211 -6.86 -28.84 11.72
N PRO A 212 -7.71 -28.83 10.69
CA PRO A 212 -7.37 -28.21 9.42
C PRO A 212 -6.93 -26.77 9.63
N GLU A 213 -5.88 -26.33 8.95
CA GLU A 213 -5.56 -24.90 8.89
C GLU A 213 -6.77 -24.12 8.33
N GLU A 214 -6.78 -22.82 8.58
CA GLU A 214 -7.90 -21.90 8.34
C GLU A 214 -9.12 -22.12 9.25
N SER A 215 -9.05 -23.07 10.18
CA SER A 215 -10.06 -23.25 11.22
C SER A 215 -10.01 -22.14 12.26
N VAL A 216 -11.18 -21.72 12.73
CA VAL A 216 -11.28 -20.94 13.96
C VAL A 216 -11.42 -21.90 15.12
N ILE A 217 -10.51 -21.82 16.08
CA ILE A 217 -10.49 -22.70 17.24
C ILE A 217 -10.72 -21.94 18.53
N LYS A 218 -11.39 -22.60 19.49
CA LYS A 218 -11.57 -22.12 20.86
C LYS A 218 -11.24 -23.22 21.87
N GLY A 219 -10.47 -22.84 22.89
CA GLY A 219 -10.17 -23.69 24.04
C GLY A 219 -11.14 -23.50 25.20
N GLN A 220 -10.66 -23.74 26.42
CA GLN A 220 -11.39 -23.38 27.65
C GLN A 220 -11.28 -21.89 27.96
N SER A 221 -10.22 -21.23 27.46
CA SER A 221 -10.09 -19.76 27.54
C SER A 221 -11.07 -19.03 26.62
N GLU A 222 -11.27 -17.74 26.86
CA GLU A 222 -12.18 -16.92 26.06
C GLU A 222 -11.60 -16.43 24.72
N THR A 223 -10.31 -16.67 24.47
CA THR A 223 -9.64 -16.23 23.24
C THR A 223 -10.03 -17.13 22.06
N LEU A 224 -10.44 -16.52 20.95
CA LEU A 224 -10.61 -17.18 19.66
C LEU A 224 -9.31 -17.09 18.88
N TYR A 225 -8.88 -18.20 18.28
CA TYR A 225 -7.70 -18.22 17.42
C TYR A 225 -8.10 -18.65 16.00
N TYR A 226 -7.54 -17.97 15.01
CA TYR A 226 -7.47 -18.47 13.65
C TYR A 226 -6.20 -19.32 13.52
N LEU A 227 -6.32 -20.59 13.14
CA LEU A 227 -5.17 -21.42 12.83
C LEU A 227 -4.70 -21.06 11.41
N GLY A 228 -3.59 -20.35 11.30
CA GLY A 228 -3.06 -19.89 10.02
C GLY A 228 -2.49 -21.03 9.17
N LEU A 229 -2.35 -20.77 7.86
CA LEU A 229 -1.61 -21.63 6.95
C LEU A 229 -0.11 -21.71 7.30
N ASP A 230 0.36 -20.81 8.16
CA ASP A 230 1.69 -20.79 8.77
C ASP A 230 1.82 -21.75 9.97
N GLY A 231 0.76 -22.51 10.29
CA GLY A 231 0.71 -23.44 11.41
C GLY A 231 0.68 -22.76 12.78
N LYS A 232 0.46 -21.44 12.84
CA LYS A 232 0.39 -20.68 14.09
C LYS A 232 -1.04 -20.33 14.44
N MET A 233 -1.29 -20.15 15.74
CA MET A 233 -2.54 -19.62 16.24
C MET A 233 -2.49 -18.10 16.26
N HIS A 234 -3.31 -17.46 15.44
CA HIS A 234 -3.46 -16.01 15.39
C HIS A 234 -4.65 -15.58 16.25
N PRO A 235 -4.44 -14.85 17.35
CA PRO A 235 -5.54 -14.46 18.22
C PRO A 235 -6.42 -13.39 17.56
N PHE A 236 -7.73 -13.54 17.68
CA PHE A 236 -8.67 -12.43 17.51
C PHE A 236 -8.67 -11.62 18.80
N LEU A 237 -8.22 -10.36 18.71
CA LEU A 237 -8.15 -9.47 19.87
C LEU A 237 -9.49 -8.83 20.21
N ASP A 238 -10.39 -8.74 19.23
CA ASP A 238 -11.70 -8.16 19.38
C ASP A 238 -12.73 -8.81 18.44
N LEU A 239 -13.99 -8.64 18.79
CA LEU A 239 -15.11 -9.24 18.08
C LEU A 239 -15.34 -8.61 16.71
N ALA A 240 -15.03 -7.33 16.54
CA ALA A 240 -15.23 -6.63 15.28
C ALA A 240 -14.28 -7.19 14.20
N THR A 241 -13.04 -7.47 14.60
CA THR A 241 -12.07 -8.22 13.81
C THR A 241 -12.59 -9.61 13.48
N TYR A 242 -13.09 -10.39 14.44
CA TYR A 242 -13.68 -11.71 14.16
C TYR A 242 -14.82 -11.64 13.14
N HIS A 243 -15.77 -10.73 13.34
CA HIS A 243 -16.94 -10.59 12.47
C HIS A 243 -16.65 -9.99 11.10
N SER A 244 -15.49 -9.36 10.92
CA SER A 244 -15.03 -9.01 9.58
C SER A 244 -14.72 -10.24 8.72
N TRP A 245 -14.39 -11.38 9.35
CA TRP A 245 -14.09 -12.65 8.67
C TRP A 245 -15.23 -13.66 8.73
N TYR A 246 -15.97 -13.72 9.84
CA TYR A 246 -17.00 -14.74 10.08
C TYR A 246 -18.33 -14.13 10.49
N LYS A 247 -19.41 -14.53 9.81
CA LYS A 247 -20.76 -14.01 10.08
C LYS A 247 -21.25 -14.30 11.51
N ASP A 248 -20.96 -15.49 12.00
CA ASP A 248 -21.41 -16.00 13.30
C ASP A 248 -20.42 -17.05 13.82
N PHE A 249 -20.70 -17.57 15.03
CA PHE A 249 -19.84 -18.51 15.72
C PHE A 249 -19.99 -19.98 15.27
N SER A 250 -20.77 -20.27 14.24
CA SER A 250 -21.02 -21.65 13.78
C SER A 250 -19.76 -22.35 13.24
N LYS A 251 -18.73 -21.57 12.88
CA LYS A 251 -17.45 -22.06 12.36
C LYS A 251 -16.40 -22.36 13.43
N ILE A 252 -16.72 -22.16 14.71
CA ILE A 252 -15.78 -22.43 15.81
C ILE A 252 -15.65 -23.95 16.03
N VAL A 253 -14.40 -24.41 16.01
CA VAL A 253 -14.00 -25.76 16.40
C VAL A 253 -13.51 -25.71 17.86
N TYR A 254 -14.17 -26.46 18.73
CA TYR A 254 -13.80 -26.53 20.15
C TYR A 254 -12.73 -27.60 20.38
N VAL A 255 -11.66 -27.23 21.08
CA VAL A 255 -10.48 -28.06 21.29
C VAL A 255 -10.04 -28.01 22.75
N SER A 256 -9.28 -28.99 23.22
CA SER A 256 -8.74 -28.98 24.59
C SER A 256 -7.55 -28.03 24.71
N ASP A 257 -7.30 -27.48 25.90
CA ASP A 257 -6.15 -26.60 26.14
C ASP A 257 -4.81 -27.30 25.87
N ALA A 258 -4.71 -28.60 26.15
CA ALA A 258 -3.55 -29.41 25.77
C ALA A 258 -3.29 -29.39 24.26
N LYS A 259 -4.34 -29.30 23.44
CA LYS A 259 -4.23 -29.24 21.98
C LYS A 259 -3.81 -27.85 21.53
N ILE A 260 -4.29 -26.80 22.20
CA ILE A 260 -3.85 -25.41 21.95
C ILE A 260 -2.37 -25.25 22.24
N GLN A 261 -1.85 -25.87 23.30
CA GLN A 261 -0.43 -25.81 23.66
C GLN A 261 0.52 -26.44 22.65
N GLU A 262 0.02 -27.26 21.72
CA GLU A 262 0.83 -27.84 20.64
C GLU A 262 1.18 -26.81 19.55
N TYR A 263 0.47 -25.67 19.48
CA TYR A 263 0.67 -24.65 18.47
C TYR A 263 1.34 -23.40 19.04
N SER A 264 2.26 -22.82 18.26
CA SER A 264 2.83 -21.52 18.60
C SER A 264 1.87 -20.38 18.29
N ILE A 265 1.95 -19.29 19.06
CA ILE A 265 1.11 -18.10 18.85
C ILE A 265 1.76 -17.20 17.79
N GLY A 266 1.01 -16.86 16.76
CA GLY A 266 1.39 -15.93 15.71
C GLY A 266 0.91 -14.49 15.99
N SER A 267 1.08 -13.61 15.00
CA SER A 267 0.55 -12.24 15.06
C SER A 267 -0.97 -12.24 15.22
N ALA A 268 -1.54 -11.21 15.85
CA ALA A 268 -2.99 -11.06 15.92
C ALA A 268 -3.63 -10.97 14.52
N VAL A 269 -4.84 -11.50 14.38
CA VAL A 269 -5.64 -11.33 13.16
C VAL A 269 -5.99 -9.85 13.02
N CYS A 270 -5.85 -9.32 11.81
CA CYS A 270 -6.28 -7.96 11.48
C CYS A 270 -7.69 -7.97 10.91
N LEU A 271 -8.32 -6.80 10.91
CA LEU A 271 -9.62 -6.59 10.27
C LEU A 271 -9.53 -6.99 8.79
N ARG A 272 -10.56 -7.70 8.29
CA ARG A 272 -10.56 -8.20 6.91
C ARG A 272 -10.54 -7.03 5.93
N ALA A 273 -9.63 -7.07 4.97
CA ALA A 273 -9.52 -6.03 3.96
C ALA A 273 -10.84 -5.81 3.20
N GLY A 274 -11.17 -4.54 2.94
CA GLY A 274 -12.38 -4.14 2.21
C GLY A 274 -13.71 -4.32 2.95
N THR A 275 -13.71 -4.70 4.23
CA THR A 275 -14.96 -4.90 5.00
C THR A 275 -15.36 -3.70 5.85
N TRP A 276 -14.39 -3.12 6.55
CA TRP A 276 -14.59 -2.06 7.52
C TRP A 276 -13.48 -1.02 7.42
N LEU A 277 -13.78 0.18 7.90
CA LEU A 277 -12.84 1.27 8.11
C LEU A 277 -12.31 1.21 9.55
N VAL A 278 -11.05 1.56 9.75
CA VAL A 278 -10.41 1.60 11.06
C VAL A 278 -10.17 3.04 11.47
N LYS A 279 -10.44 3.35 12.74
CA LYS A 279 -9.96 4.53 13.44
C LYS A 279 -9.24 4.06 14.70
N PHE A 280 -8.21 4.79 15.14
CA PHE A 280 -7.56 4.50 16.43
C PHE A 280 -7.99 5.49 17.49
N SER A 281 -8.03 5.03 18.75
CA SER A 281 -8.25 5.91 19.90
C SER A 281 -7.33 7.14 19.85
N HIS A 282 -7.83 8.31 20.24
CA HIS A 282 -7.07 9.57 20.21
C HIS A 282 -6.55 10.03 18.82
N SER A 283 -6.91 9.34 17.72
CA SER A 283 -6.61 9.77 16.35
C SER A 283 -7.91 10.09 15.61
N PRO A 284 -8.04 11.24 14.94
CA PRO A 284 -9.20 11.52 14.09
C PRO A 284 -9.14 10.79 12.74
N ARG A 285 -8.00 10.18 12.39
CA ARG A 285 -7.77 9.57 11.08
C ARG A 285 -8.53 8.25 10.92
N VAL A 286 -9.17 8.11 9.76
CA VAL A 286 -9.85 6.90 9.32
C VAL A 286 -9.03 6.25 8.21
N TYR A 287 -8.93 4.92 8.26
CA TYR A 287 -8.12 4.12 7.37
C TYR A 287 -8.97 3.05 6.69
N ALA A 288 -8.78 2.84 5.40
CA ALA A 288 -9.21 1.63 4.71
C ALA A 288 -8.22 0.50 5.00
N VAL A 289 -8.74 -0.70 5.27
CA VAL A 289 -7.89 -1.88 5.51
C VAL A 289 -7.63 -2.60 4.19
N GLU A 290 -6.36 -2.83 3.90
CA GLU A 290 -5.84 -3.51 2.71
C GLU A 290 -5.22 -4.87 3.06
N PRO A 291 -5.08 -5.80 2.08
CA PRO A 291 -4.45 -7.08 2.32
C PRO A 291 -3.06 -6.95 2.94
N GLY A 292 -2.75 -7.86 3.88
CA GLY A 292 -1.50 -7.86 4.63
C GLY A 292 -1.46 -6.90 5.83
N CYS A 293 -2.60 -6.66 6.49
CA CYS A 293 -2.72 -5.72 7.62
C CYS A 293 -2.25 -4.30 7.28
N ARG A 294 -2.41 -3.89 6.02
CA ARG A 294 -2.01 -2.55 5.56
C ARG A 294 -3.16 -1.58 5.77
N LEU A 295 -2.84 -0.36 6.19
CA LEU A 295 -3.81 0.71 6.39
C LEU A 295 -3.54 1.82 5.40
N ARG A 296 -4.52 2.08 4.55
CA ARG A 296 -4.49 3.24 3.66
C ARG A 296 -5.27 4.37 4.31
N PRO A 297 -4.65 5.53 4.62
CA PRO A 297 -5.40 6.67 5.11
C PRO A 297 -6.44 7.09 4.08
N LEU A 298 -7.68 7.29 4.53
CA LEU A 298 -8.68 7.96 3.71
C LEU A 298 -8.44 9.47 3.79
N ARG A 299 -8.50 10.13 2.65
CA ARG A 299 -8.23 11.56 2.49
C ARG A 299 -9.48 12.39 2.72
N SER A 300 -10.66 11.83 2.45
CA SER A 300 -11.92 12.56 2.61
C SER A 300 -13.12 11.65 2.86
N GLU A 301 -14.24 12.27 3.28
CA GLU A 301 -15.53 11.60 3.45
C GLU A 301 -16.08 11.07 2.13
N THR A 302 -15.78 11.76 1.03
CA THR A 302 -16.17 11.32 -0.31
C THR A 302 -15.36 10.11 -0.77
N GLU A 303 -14.06 10.06 -0.48
CA GLU A 303 -13.25 8.88 -0.75
C GLU A 303 -13.81 7.66 0.01
N ALA A 304 -14.23 7.86 1.26
CA ALA A 304 -14.91 6.84 2.03
C ALA A 304 -16.25 6.43 1.40
N PHE A 305 -17.05 7.39 0.94
CA PHE A 305 -18.31 7.13 0.24
C PHE A 305 -18.13 6.35 -1.07
N ILE A 306 -17.14 6.72 -1.89
CA ILE A 306 -16.84 6.02 -3.16
C ILE A 306 -16.48 4.56 -2.90
N PHE A 307 -15.65 4.29 -1.90
CA PHE A 307 -15.19 2.93 -1.61
C PHE A 307 -16.17 2.10 -0.77
N TYR A 308 -16.98 2.71 0.09
CA TYR A 308 -17.80 2.02 1.09
C TYR A 308 -19.29 2.38 1.09
N GLY A 309 -19.73 3.26 0.19
CA GLY A 309 -21.13 3.67 0.02
C GLY A 309 -21.63 4.71 1.02
N ASP A 310 -22.92 5.05 0.93
CA ASP A 310 -23.63 5.97 1.82
C ASP A 310 -23.63 5.56 3.31
N THR A 311 -23.38 4.28 3.58
CA THR A 311 -23.28 3.72 4.93
C THR A 311 -21.85 3.69 5.48
N TRP A 312 -20.86 4.28 4.81
CA TRP A 312 -19.44 4.19 5.20
C TRP A 312 -19.19 4.63 6.66
N GLN A 313 -19.90 5.65 7.16
CA GLN A 313 -19.77 6.13 8.54
C GLN A 313 -20.15 5.05 9.57
N ARG A 314 -21.07 4.15 9.21
CA ARG A 314 -21.49 3.00 10.04
C ARG A 314 -20.47 1.85 10.00
N ARG A 315 -19.47 1.94 9.13
CA ARG A 315 -18.43 0.94 8.95
C ARG A 315 -17.11 1.29 9.63
N ILE A 316 -17.08 2.34 10.46
CA ILE A 316 -15.88 2.71 11.22
C ILE A 316 -15.83 1.90 12.52
N ILE A 317 -14.78 1.11 12.66
CA ILE A 317 -14.41 0.42 13.89
C ILE A 317 -13.30 1.21 14.57
N GLU A 318 -13.52 1.56 15.84
CA GLU A 318 -12.49 2.17 16.67
C GLU A 318 -11.69 1.09 17.40
N LEU A 319 -10.39 1.04 17.13
CA LEU A 319 -9.42 0.15 17.76
C LEU A 319 -8.53 0.93 18.75
N SER A 320 -7.98 0.22 19.72
CA SER A 320 -7.02 0.82 20.66
C SER A 320 -5.69 1.16 19.98
N ASP A 321 -4.95 2.11 20.54
CA ASP A 321 -3.61 2.48 20.04
C ASP A 321 -2.62 1.31 20.08
N ILE A 322 -2.76 0.38 21.03
CA ILE A 322 -1.94 -0.84 21.08
C ILE A 322 -2.18 -1.70 19.85
N GLN A 323 -3.43 -1.80 19.38
CA GLN A 323 -3.77 -2.59 18.21
C GLN A 323 -3.20 -2.00 16.92
N ARG A 324 -2.89 -0.70 16.89
CA ARG A 324 -2.21 -0.05 15.75
C ARG A 324 -0.89 -0.72 15.41
N ASN A 325 -0.20 -1.30 16.40
CA ASN A 325 1.09 -1.97 16.20
C ASN A 325 1.00 -3.25 15.35
N PHE A 326 -0.20 -3.82 15.16
CA PHE A 326 -0.41 -4.96 14.27
C PHE A 326 -0.63 -4.55 12.81
N TYR A 327 -0.72 -3.25 12.53
CA TYR A 327 -0.95 -2.72 11.21
C TYR A 327 0.27 -1.98 10.66
N ARG A 328 0.43 -1.99 9.33
CA ARG A 328 1.39 -1.14 8.61
C ARG A 328 0.63 -0.03 7.90
N VAL A 329 0.86 1.22 8.28
CA VAL A 329 0.26 2.34 7.55
C VAL A 329 1.03 2.48 6.23
N SER A 330 0.32 2.40 5.12
CA SER A 330 0.84 2.75 3.81
C SER A 330 1.04 4.27 3.83
N ASP A 331 2.28 4.72 3.90
CA ASP A 331 2.62 6.12 3.63
C ASP A 331 2.38 6.37 2.14
N ILE A 332 1.14 6.68 1.78
CA ILE A 332 0.85 7.34 0.53
C ILE A 332 1.18 8.80 0.79
N THR A 333 2.47 9.12 0.73
CA THR A 333 2.90 10.46 0.34
C THR A 333 3.11 10.37 -1.17
N PRO A 334 2.11 10.71 -2.01
CA PRO A 334 2.44 10.99 -3.39
C PRO A 334 3.38 12.20 -3.32
N TYR A 335 4.58 12.07 -3.88
CA TYR A 335 5.53 13.16 -4.12
C TYR A 335 6.32 13.70 -2.90
N GLU A 336 7.56 13.24 -2.74
CA GLU A 336 8.53 13.81 -1.79
C GLU A 336 9.22 15.10 -2.28
N ASP A 337 8.74 15.79 -3.32
CA ASP A 337 9.46 16.97 -3.86
C ASP A 337 8.62 18.25 -4.09
N SER A 338 7.30 18.23 -3.82
CA SER A 338 6.47 19.45 -3.78
C SER A 338 5.78 19.58 -2.43
N GLU A 339 5.85 20.78 -1.85
CA GLU A 339 5.12 21.09 -0.61
C GLU A 339 3.62 20.99 -0.89
N ASP A 340 2.87 20.32 -0.02
CA ASP A 340 1.41 20.39 0.04
C ASP A 340 1.09 21.16 1.32
N ARG A 341 0.72 22.44 1.15
CA ARG A 341 0.74 23.45 2.22
C ARG A 341 -0.53 23.44 3.06
N ASP A 342 -1.67 23.14 2.45
CA ASP A 342 -2.97 22.94 3.09
C ASP A 342 -3.36 21.47 3.25
N GLN A 343 -2.51 20.57 2.75
CA GLN A 343 -2.46 19.14 3.02
C GLN A 343 -3.59 18.34 2.40
N ASP A 344 -4.29 18.86 1.41
CA ASP A 344 -5.47 18.23 0.78
C ASP A 344 -5.14 17.09 -0.19
N GLY A 345 -3.86 16.92 -0.52
CA GLY A 345 -3.38 15.93 -1.47
C GLY A 345 -3.14 16.50 -2.87
N VAL A 346 -3.34 17.80 -3.09
CA VAL A 346 -2.90 18.56 -4.26
C VAL A 346 -1.59 19.27 -3.92
N PRO A 347 -0.47 18.94 -4.57
CA PRO A 347 0.78 19.64 -4.27
C PRO A 347 0.77 21.08 -4.78
N THR A 348 1.56 21.98 -4.17
CA THR A 348 1.61 23.43 -4.50
C THR A 348 1.80 23.70 -6.00
N ASP A 349 2.55 22.86 -6.71
CA ASP A 349 2.76 23.00 -8.16
C ASP A 349 1.53 22.64 -9.00
N MET A 350 0.66 21.75 -8.50
CA MET A 350 -0.62 21.42 -9.11
C MET A 350 -1.72 22.43 -8.71
N GLU A 351 -1.68 22.92 -7.48
CA GLU A 351 -2.49 24.04 -7.00
C GLU A 351 -2.32 25.28 -7.90
N ASP A 352 -1.06 25.67 -8.15
CA ASP A 352 -0.70 26.75 -9.07
C ASP A 352 -1.24 26.50 -10.49
N PHE A 353 -1.32 25.24 -10.93
CA PHE A 353 -1.82 24.87 -12.25
C PHE A 353 -3.34 25.03 -12.38
N TYR A 354 -4.11 24.62 -11.37
CA TYR A 354 -5.57 24.79 -11.35
C TYR A 354 -6.01 26.15 -10.81
N SER A 355 -5.06 26.97 -10.36
CA SER A 355 -5.31 28.23 -9.66
C SER A 355 -6.12 28.05 -8.37
N SER A 356 -6.12 26.84 -7.81
CA SER A 356 -6.61 26.55 -6.46
C SER A 356 -5.65 27.12 -5.42
N SER A 357 -6.13 27.19 -4.18
CA SER A 357 -5.54 27.95 -3.10
C SER A 357 -4.62 27.07 -2.27
N ASP A 358 -3.31 27.21 -2.45
CA ASP A 358 -2.27 26.44 -1.74
C ASP A 358 -2.31 26.49 -0.20
N ASN A 359 -3.17 27.31 0.38
CA ASN A 359 -3.35 27.51 1.81
C ASN A 359 -4.75 27.12 2.31
N ARG A 360 -5.61 26.57 1.44
CA ARG A 360 -6.98 26.19 1.74
C ARG A 360 -7.42 25.00 0.90
N ALA A 361 -7.52 23.85 1.56
CA ALA A 361 -7.96 22.56 1.01
C ALA A 361 -9.31 22.53 0.26
N ASP A 362 -10.06 23.62 0.25
CA ASP A 362 -11.34 23.81 -0.42
C ASP A 362 -11.37 25.30 -0.80
N THR A 363 -11.04 25.59 -2.06
CA THR A 363 -10.78 26.95 -2.54
C THR A 363 -12.04 27.80 -2.55
N ASP A 364 -13.17 27.23 -2.95
CA ASP A 364 -14.42 27.97 -3.15
C ASP A 364 -15.39 27.91 -1.93
N ARG A 365 -15.15 27.01 -0.97
CA ARG A 365 -15.96 26.75 0.24
C ARG A 365 -17.34 26.22 -0.04
N ASP A 366 -17.46 25.27 -0.96
CA ASP A 366 -18.70 24.56 -1.22
C ASP A 366 -18.82 23.27 -0.39
N GLY A 367 -17.70 22.74 0.14
CA GLY A 367 -17.64 21.52 0.93
C GLY A 367 -17.12 20.28 0.19
N VAL A 368 -16.56 20.44 -1.02
CA VAL A 368 -15.69 19.49 -1.74
C VAL A 368 -14.26 20.09 -1.74
N SER A 369 -13.24 19.27 -1.54
CA SER A 369 -11.83 19.72 -1.55
C SER A 369 -11.26 19.87 -2.96
N ASP A 370 -10.24 20.71 -3.13
CA ASP A 370 -9.62 20.93 -4.44
C ASP A 370 -9.09 19.60 -5.01
N TYR A 371 -8.53 18.74 -4.17
CA TYR A 371 -8.19 17.36 -4.51
C TYR A 371 -9.36 16.56 -5.11
N GLU A 372 -10.52 16.60 -4.47
CA GLU A 372 -11.71 15.86 -4.89
C GLU A 372 -12.25 16.41 -6.20
N GLU A 373 -12.26 17.72 -6.37
CA GLU A 373 -12.73 18.37 -7.59
C GLU A 373 -11.81 18.05 -8.77
N ILE A 374 -10.50 18.14 -8.58
CA ILE A 374 -9.49 17.92 -9.62
C ILE A 374 -9.41 16.44 -10.04
N TYR A 375 -9.37 15.52 -9.07
CA TYR A 375 -8.99 14.12 -9.35
C TYR A 375 -10.14 13.12 -9.28
N ALA A 376 -11.26 13.45 -8.63
CA ALA A 376 -12.40 12.53 -8.48
C ALA A 376 -13.62 12.98 -9.28
N TRP A 377 -13.97 14.25 -9.22
CA TRP A 377 -15.19 14.80 -9.81
C TRP A 377 -14.98 15.50 -11.15
N PHE A 378 -13.74 15.89 -11.43
CA PHE A 378 -13.36 16.74 -12.55
C PHE A 378 -14.14 18.07 -12.58
N SER A 379 -14.56 18.55 -11.40
CA SER A 379 -15.21 19.83 -11.19
C SER A 379 -14.21 20.98 -11.07
N ASP A 380 -14.71 22.21 -11.06
CA ASP A 380 -13.90 23.44 -11.06
C ASP A 380 -13.69 23.93 -9.62
N PRO A 381 -12.47 23.82 -9.03
CA PRO A 381 -12.20 24.17 -7.62
C PRO A 381 -12.44 25.64 -7.28
N LEU A 382 -12.73 26.47 -8.29
CA LEU A 382 -13.03 27.89 -8.12
C LEU A 382 -14.54 28.17 -8.08
N LYS A 383 -15.40 27.15 -8.21
CA LYS A 383 -16.84 27.33 -8.40
C LYS A 383 -17.69 26.35 -7.60
N LYS A 384 -18.44 26.94 -6.65
CA LYS A 384 -19.36 26.19 -5.80
C LYS A 384 -20.40 25.34 -6.52
N ASP A 385 -20.68 25.68 -7.77
CA ASP A 385 -21.63 25.04 -8.66
C ASP A 385 -20.99 25.04 -10.05
N THR A 386 -20.23 23.99 -10.34
CA THR A 386 -19.40 23.88 -11.54
C THR A 386 -20.23 23.92 -12.80
N ASN A 387 -21.40 23.27 -12.79
CA ASN A 387 -22.30 23.19 -13.95
C ASN A 387 -23.33 24.33 -14.01
N SER A 388 -23.35 25.21 -13.00
CA SER A 388 -24.22 26.38 -12.88
C SER A 388 -25.72 26.05 -12.92
N ASN A 389 -26.13 24.90 -12.39
CA ASN A 389 -27.53 24.45 -12.37
C ASN A 389 -28.32 24.91 -11.12
N GLY A 390 -27.66 25.57 -10.18
CA GLY A 390 -28.23 26.09 -8.94
C GLY A 390 -28.08 25.16 -7.72
N VAL A 391 -27.38 24.03 -7.85
CA VAL A 391 -27.06 23.08 -6.77
C VAL A 391 -25.54 23.06 -6.61
N SER A 392 -25.03 23.14 -5.38
CA SER A 392 -23.57 23.10 -5.19
C SER A 392 -22.99 21.72 -5.45
N ASP A 393 -21.73 21.64 -5.87
CA ASP A 393 -21.04 20.39 -6.19
C ASP A 393 -21.11 19.42 -4.98
N SER A 394 -20.91 19.94 -3.77
CA SER A 394 -21.05 19.16 -2.53
C SER A 394 -22.44 18.60 -2.29
N GLN A 395 -23.50 19.29 -2.73
CA GLN A 395 -24.88 18.83 -2.61
C GLN A 395 -25.22 17.79 -3.67
N GLU A 396 -24.63 17.88 -4.87
CA GLU A 396 -24.75 16.89 -5.92
C GLU A 396 -24.04 15.59 -5.52
N VAL A 397 -22.80 15.68 -5.04
CA VAL A 397 -22.03 14.53 -4.53
C VAL A 397 -22.78 13.79 -3.42
N ARG A 398 -23.33 14.51 -2.44
CA ARG A 398 -24.10 13.90 -1.33
C ARG A 398 -25.39 13.20 -1.77
N LYS A 399 -25.91 13.55 -2.95
CA LYS A 399 -27.08 12.91 -3.56
C LYS A 399 -26.71 11.84 -4.58
N GLY A 400 -25.41 11.56 -4.77
CA GLY A 400 -24.91 10.62 -5.78
C GLY A 400 -25.06 11.15 -7.21
N LEU A 401 -25.06 12.47 -7.40
CA LEU A 401 -25.12 13.15 -8.69
C LEU A 401 -23.73 13.66 -9.10
N SER A 402 -23.48 13.80 -10.40
CA SER A 402 -22.22 14.30 -10.94
C SER A 402 -22.13 15.85 -10.88
N PRO A 403 -21.06 16.44 -10.32
CA PRO A 403 -20.86 17.90 -10.29
C PRO A 403 -20.74 18.57 -11.67
N VAL A 404 -20.29 17.81 -12.67
CA VAL A 404 -20.08 18.30 -14.04
C VAL A 404 -21.22 17.96 -15.00
N SER A 405 -22.20 17.16 -14.57
CA SER A 405 -23.32 16.73 -15.42
C SER A 405 -24.52 16.21 -14.63
N SER A 406 -25.73 16.31 -15.17
CA SER A 406 -26.97 15.84 -14.51
C SER A 406 -27.16 14.30 -14.46
N GLN A 407 -26.08 13.50 -14.46
CA GLN A 407 -26.12 12.03 -14.36
C GLN A 407 -26.00 11.52 -12.91
N ILE A 408 -26.60 10.35 -12.63
CA ILE A 408 -26.62 9.68 -11.32
C ILE A 408 -25.53 8.58 -11.26
N LEU A 409 -24.79 8.47 -10.15
CA LEU A 409 -23.78 7.44 -9.87
C LEU A 409 -24.46 6.23 -9.19
N THR A 410 -24.96 5.28 -9.99
CA THR A 410 -26.05 4.38 -9.55
C THR A 410 -25.69 2.99 -8.99
N THR A 411 -24.45 2.58 -8.77
CA THR A 411 -24.22 1.18 -8.34
C THR A 411 -23.18 0.97 -7.26
N LEU A 412 -23.65 0.53 -6.08
CA LEU A 412 -22.86 -0.17 -5.06
C LEU A 412 -22.42 -1.55 -5.58
N PRO A 413 -21.21 -2.03 -5.26
CA PRO A 413 -20.80 -3.41 -5.55
C PRO A 413 -21.68 -4.43 -4.80
N GLU A 414 -21.90 -5.59 -5.42
CA GLU A 414 -22.37 -6.80 -4.73
C GLU A 414 -21.46 -7.08 -3.52
N GLY A 415 -22.02 -7.14 -2.31
CA GLY A 415 -21.27 -7.36 -1.05
C GLY A 415 -21.38 -6.25 0.01
N SER A 416 -22.18 -5.21 -0.22
CA SER A 416 -22.44 -4.16 0.77
C SER A 416 -23.32 -4.66 1.94
N TYR A 417 -22.78 -4.75 3.15
CA TYR A 417 -23.43 -5.34 4.35
C TYR A 417 -23.97 -4.29 5.36
N THR A 418 -24.98 -4.69 6.13
CA THR A 418 -25.69 -3.98 7.22
C THR A 418 -25.25 -4.48 8.61
N LEU A 419 -25.61 -3.84 9.73
CA LEU A 419 -25.21 -4.27 11.09
C LEU A 419 -25.55 -5.75 11.38
N PRO A 420 -24.67 -6.51 12.07
CA PRO A 420 -24.89 -7.93 12.26
C PRO A 420 -26.06 -8.25 13.19
N VAL A 421 -26.86 -9.22 12.76
CA VAL A 421 -27.84 -9.90 13.60
C VAL A 421 -27.06 -10.63 14.71
N GLY A 422 -27.37 -10.33 15.98
CA GLY A 422 -26.74 -10.96 17.16
C GLY A 422 -26.10 -9.99 18.14
N THR A 423 -26.00 -8.69 17.83
CA THR A 423 -25.32 -7.70 18.70
C THR A 423 -26.09 -7.40 19.99
N LEU A 424 -25.38 -7.41 21.12
CA LEU A 424 -25.86 -7.10 22.46
C LEU A 424 -25.34 -5.73 22.94
N PHE A 425 -26.23 -4.86 23.41
CA PHE A 425 -25.86 -3.53 23.94
C PHE A 425 -26.66 -3.14 25.19
N GLN A 426 -26.06 -2.31 26.06
CA GLN A 426 -26.65 -1.81 27.31
C GLN A 426 -27.03 -0.34 27.18
N ALA A 427 -28.30 0.01 27.39
CA ALA A 427 -28.75 1.41 27.38
C ALA A 427 -28.75 1.99 28.81
N ARG A 428 -28.21 3.21 29.00
CA ARG A 428 -28.33 3.98 30.24
C ARG A 428 -29.54 4.91 30.17
N GLY A 429 -30.61 4.57 30.89
CA GLY A 429 -31.78 5.42 31.13
C GLY A 429 -32.10 5.54 32.63
N ALA A 430 -32.85 6.57 33.00
CA ALA A 430 -33.00 7.08 34.38
C ALA A 430 -33.53 6.10 35.44
N ASN A 431 -33.99 4.89 35.08
CA ASN A 431 -34.30 3.83 36.04
C ASN A 431 -34.26 2.46 35.35
N LYS A 432 -33.23 1.66 35.66
CA LYS A 432 -32.91 0.26 35.26
C LYS A 432 -32.04 0.08 34.01
N SER A 433 -30.97 -0.70 34.19
CA SER A 433 -30.07 -1.21 33.15
C SER A 433 -30.79 -2.30 32.34
N SER A 434 -31.31 -1.96 31.16
CA SER A 434 -31.93 -2.92 30.24
C SER A 434 -30.94 -3.36 29.15
N TRP A 435 -30.97 -4.67 28.83
CA TRP A 435 -30.14 -5.29 27.80
C TRP A 435 -30.93 -5.39 26.50
N TYR A 436 -30.30 -5.14 25.35
CA TYR A 436 -30.95 -5.15 24.04
C TYR A 436 -30.20 -6.06 23.06
N TYR A 437 -30.95 -6.80 22.24
CA TYR A 437 -30.46 -7.78 21.28
C TYR A 437 -31.00 -7.47 19.88
N GLN A 438 -30.10 -7.34 18.90
CA GLN A 438 -30.45 -7.15 17.49
C GLN A 438 -30.71 -8.52 16.83
N TYR A 439 -31.93 -8.78 16.38
CA TYR A 439 -32.31 -10.07 15.77
C TYR A 439 -32.57 -9.98 14.26
N ALA A 440 -32.59 -8.76 13.70
CA ALA A 440 -32.65 -8.50 12.27
C ALA A 440 -31.85 -7.23 11.93
N PRO A 441 -31.43 -7.02 10.67
CA PRO A 441 -30.63 -5.86 10.26
C PRO A 441 -31.20 -4.50 10.68
N ASP A 442 -32.53 -4.41 10.81
CA ASP A 442 -33.24 -3.18 11.16
C ASP A 442 -34.06 -3.25 12.45
N TYR A 443 -33.88 -4.29 13.28
CA TYR A 443 -34.75 -4.53 14.44
C TYR A 443 -34.00 -5.05 15.66
N ALA A 444 -34.24 -4.39 16.81
CA ALA A 444 -33.73 -4.81 18.11
C ALA A 444 -34.86 -4.91 19.15
N GLY A 445 -34.72 -5.85 20.08
CA GLY A 445 -35.65 -6.09 21.18
C GLY A 445 -34.95 -6.07 22.55
N SER A 446 -35.68 -5.72 23.61
CA SER A 446 -35.17 -5.80 24.98
C SER A 446 -35.19 -7.23 25.50
N ILE A 447 -34.12 -7.66 26.17
CA ILE A 447 -34.04 -8.95 26.86
C ILE A 447 -33.81 -8.77 28.36
N SER A 448 -34.28 -9.72 29.15
CA SER A 448 -34.10 -9.71 30.61
C SER A 448 -32.70 -10.18 31.02
N GLU A 449 -32.22 -9.77 32.21
CA GLU A 449 -30.91 -10.17 32.72
C GLU A 449 -30.78 -11.69 32.92
N SER A 450 -31.86 -12.37 33.30
CA SER A 450 -31.89 -13.84 33.42
C SER A 450 -31.78 -14.53 32.07
N THR A 451 -32.44 -13.99 31.03
CA THR A 451 -32.30 -14.48 29.64
C THR A 451 -30.86 -14.27 29.13
N PHE A 452 -30.26 -13.12 29.43
CA PHE A 452 -28.86 -12.83 29.07
C PHE A 452 -27.87 -13.86 29.67
N LYS A 453 -27.97 -14.15 30.97
CA LYS A 453 -27.07 -15.11 31.64
C LYS A 453 -27.20 -16.54 31.10
N SER A 454 -28.33 -16.89 30.47
CA SER A 454 -28.57 -18.22 29.91
C SER A 454 -27.82 -18.49 28.59
N TYR A 455 -27.36 -17.46 27.89
CA TYR A 455 -26.63 -17.61 26.62
C TYR A 455 -25.14 -17.95 26.78
N ASN A 456 -24.62 -17.99 28.01
CA ASN A 456 -23.21 -18.27 28.32
C ASN A 456 -22.21 -17.39 27.53
N ALA A 457 -22.66 -16.20 27.12
CA ALA A 457 -21.85 -15.23 26.38
C ALA A 457 -20.78 -14.65 27.32
N PRO A 458 -19.51 -14.54 26.91
CA PRO A 458 -18.48 -14.12 27.84
C PRO A 458 -18.63 -12.64 28.17
N THR A 459 -18.42 -12.27 29.43
CA THR A 459 -18.73 -10.92 29.93
C THR A 459 -17.81 -9.83 29.39
N THR A 460 -16.69 -10.21 28.78
CA THR A 460 -15.78 -9.36 27.98
C THR A 460 -16.36 -8.94 26.62
N PHE A 461 -17.47 -9.56 26.18
CA PHE A 461 -18.18 -9.27 24.93
C PHE A 461 -19.32 -8.24 25.13
N ILE A 462 -19.44 -7.65 26.31
CA ILE A 462 -20.28 -6.48 26.52
C ILE A 462 -19.58 -5.30 25.85
N SER A 463 -20.08 -4.86 24.70
CA SER A 463 -19.69 -3.57 24.15
C SER A 463 -20.02 -2.49 25.18
N ARG A 464 -19.00 -1.97 25.85
CA ARG A 464 -19.10 -0.72 26.60
C ARG A 464 -19.09 0.39 25.55
N THR A 465 -20.24 0.57 24.92
CA THR A 465 -20.43 1.55 23.86
C THR A 465 -19.93 2.92 24.33
N PRO A 466 -19.15 3.67 23.53
CA PRO A 466 -18.84 5.06 23.83
C PRO A 466 -20.04 6.00 23.61
N PHE A 467 -21.19 5.48 23.16
CA PHE A 467 -22.37 6.26 22.77
C PHE A 467 -23.56 6.06 23.73
N ALA A 468 -24.21 7.15 24.11
CA ALA A 468 -25.50 7.14 24.78
C ALA A 468 -26.62 7.14 23.74
N PHE A 469 -27.41 6.08 23.67
CA PHE A 469 -28.61 6.03 22.83
C PHE A 469 -29.81 6.63 23.58
N VAL A 470 -30.54 7.54 22.95
CA VAL A 470 -31.86 7.96 23.45
C VAL A 470 -32.90 7.04 22.83
N LEU A 471 -33.46 6.15 23.65
CA LEU A 471 -34.49 5.22 23.18
C LEU A 471 -35.89 5.86 23.23
N PRO A 472 -36.76 5.58 22.25
CA PRO A 472 -38.19 5.82 22.38
C PRO A 472 -38.75 4.98 23.55
N ARG A 473 -39.80 5.46 24.24
CA ARG A 473 -40.47 4.70 25.32
C ARG A 473 -41.30 3.52 24.78
N ARG A 474 -40.68 2.52 24.14
CA ARG A 474 -41.31 1.30 23.60
C ARG A 474 -40.38 0.08 23.68
N SER A 475 -40.95 -1.13 23.70
CA SER A 475 -40.26 -2.41 23.88
C SER A 475 -39.58 -2.98 22.63
N SER A 476 -39.87 -2.41 21.47
CA SER A 476 -39.27 -2.72 20.17
C SER A 476 -39.12 -1.42 19.38
N PHE A 477 -38.06 -1.34 18.57
CA PHE A 477 -37.75 -0.15 17.79
C PHE A 477 -36.94 -0.54 16.53
N SER A 478 -37.08 0.28 15.49
CA SER A 478 -36.33 0.18 14.25
C SER A 478 -34.90 0.71 14.43
N SER A 479 -33.95 0.26 13.60
CA SER A 479 -32.61 0.85 13.48
C SER A 479 -32.66 2.35 13.17
N THR A 480 -33.73 2.83 12.52
CA THR A 480 -33.97 4.25 12.22
C THR A 480 -34.47 5.07 13.41
N ASP A 481 -34.99 4.42 14.46
CA ASP A 481 -35.45 5.09 15.69
C ASP A 481 -34.30 5.41 16.64
N LEU A 482 -33.12 4.81 16.40
CA LEU A 482 -31.89 5.08 17.14
C LEU A 482 -31.27 6.38 16.65
N LYS A 483 -31.56 7.50 17.34
CA LYS A 483 -30.78 8.73 17.17
C LYS A 483 -29.41 8.53 17.80
N ILE A 484 -28.43 8.20 16.98
CA ILE A 484 -27.01 8.31 17.34
C ILE A 484 -26.70 9.81 17.34
N HIS A 485 -26.53 10.41 18.51
CA HIS A 485 -25.94 11.73 18.60
C HIS A 485 -24.43 11.60 18.40
N PHE A 486 -23.95 11.55 17.15
CA PHE A 486 -22.57 11.91 16.82
C PHE A 486 -22.38 12.14 15.32
N THR A 487 -21.87 13.32 14.96
CA THR A 487 -21.15 13.61 13.72
C THR A 487 -19.67 13.40 14.00
N PRO A 488 -19.04 12.27 13.60
CA PRO A 488 -17.60 12.19 13.67
C PRO A 488 -17.04 13.15 12.61
N ASN A 489 -16.51 14.30 13.04
CA ASN A 489 -15.71 15.12 12.14
C ASN A 489 -14.47 14.31 11.76
N MET A 490 -14.30 13.97 10.49
CA MET A 490 -12.97 13.60 9.98
C MET A 490 -12.14 14.88 9.99
N TYR A 491 -11.20 14.98 10.92
CA TYR A 491 -10.20 16.05 10.86
C TYR A 491 -9.15 15.64 9.84
N HIS A 492 -9.10 16.43 8.77
CA HIS A 492 -7.98 16.47 7.86
C HIS A 492 -6.67 16.64 8.64
N GLY A 493 -5.63 15.89 8.26
CA GLY A 493 -4.28 15.82 8.85
C GLY A 493 -4.04 16.57 10.17
N SER A 494 -3.99 15.87 11.31
CA SER A 494 -3.52 16.50 12.55
C SER A 494 -2.00 16.48 12.66
N VAL A 495 -1.37 17.64 12.52
CA VAL A 495 -0.33 18.11 13.47
C VAL A 495 -0.89 19.34 14.17
N LEU A 496 -1.13 19.21 15.47
CA LEU A 496 -1.43 20.31 16.38
C LEU A 496 -0.21 21.24 16.43
N ARG A 497 -0.39 22.54 16.21
CA ARG A 497 0.64 23.52 16.60
C ARG A 497 0.82 23.46 18.13
N PRO A 498 2.06 23.45 18.66
CA PRO A 498 2.25 23.74 20.08
C PRO A 498 1.80 25.19 20.35
N LEU A 499 1.20 25.40 21.52
CA LEU A 499 0.93 26.74 22.05
C LEU A 499 2.21 27.55 22.19
#